data_AF-A0A7J4LF66-F1
#
_entry.id   AF-A0A7J4LF66-F1
#
_cell.length_a   1.000
_cell.length_b   1.000
_cell.length_c   1.000
_cell.angle_alpha   90.00
_cell.angle_beta   90.00
_cell.angle_gamma   90.00
#
_symmetry.space_group_name_H-M   'P 1'
#
loop_
_entity.id
_entity.type
_entity.pdbx_description
1 polymer ?
#
loop_
_entity_poly.entity_id
_entity_poly.type
_entity_poly.pdbx_seq_one_letter_code
_entity_poly.pdbx_strand_id
1 'polypeptide(L)'
;MRIKQLLKYSILFTTSMLLSIIFVSLAHAVDLSNYPEPFVANSIFDASLVVGDNAKASDVIGVTDIAMSLQFDMQKKRTIVRQGCGEYEVNELVRVGVGAAKLASKLKGKERSENLIIVGGACANSVAAFLYGYPEDCTQGYEYGKAKIKLFDHKNGKYALLVAGLTDEDTRAAAQVVANYKEYKDAFVGNELVVTDTSLSKPKVTRLR
;
A
#
# COMPACT_ATOMS: atom_id res chain seq x y z
N MET A 1 16.75 -31.57 -62.15
CA MET A 1 16.94 -32.60 -61.11
C MET A 1 17.56 -31.95 -59.88
N ARG A 2 16.79 -31.81 -58.78
CA ARG A 2 17.20 -31.54 -57.38
C ARG A 2 18.03 -30.25 -57.12
N ILE A 3 17.43 -29.05 -57.07
CA ILE A 3 16.80 -28.45 -55.87
C ILE A 3 16.69 -29.42 -54.68
N LYS A 4 17.66 -29.39 -53.73
CA LYS A 4 17.51 -29.77 -52.29
C LYS A 4 18.82 -29.95 -51.48
N GLN A 5 19.88 -29.14 -51.67
CA GLN A 5 21.08 -29.26 -50.80
C GLN A 5 21.71 -27.98 -50.23
N LEU A 6 21.08 -26.80 -50.33
CA LEU A 6 21.63 -25.54 -49.80
C LEU A 6 20.88 -24.94 -48.60
N LEU A 7 20.16 -25.75 -47.81
CA LEU A 7 19.26 -25.23 -46.74
C LEU A 7 19.39 -25.95 -45.38
N LYS A 8 20.54 -26.57 -45.09
CA LYS A 8 20.82 -27.13 -43.76
C LYS A 8 22.26 -26.82 -43.38
N TYR A 9 22.53 -25.63 -42.83
CA TYR A 9 23.53 -25.38 -41.77
C TYR A 9 23.40 -23.91 -41.34
N SER A 10 22.34 -23.68 -40.58
CA SER A 10 22.31 -22.69 -39.50
C SER A 10 23.44 -22.94 -38.51
N ILE A 11 23.81 -21.90 -37.76
CA ILE A 11 24.47 -21.88 -36.44
C ILE A 11 25.93 -21.37 -36.47
N LEU A 12 26.18 -20.38 -35.58
CA LEU A 12 27.45 -19.79 -35.15
C LEU A 12 28.12 -18.78 -36.08
N PHE A 13 27.85 -17.48 -35.88
CA PHE A 13 28.91 -16.44 -35.75
C PHE A 13 28.38 -15.05 -35.36
N THR A 14 27.21 -14.93 -34.70
CA THR A 14 26.74 -13.65 -34.11
C THR A 14 26.94 -13.56 -32.60
N THR A 15 27.63 -14.51 -31.98
CA THR A 15 27.84 -14.56 -30.53
C THR A 15 29.15 -13.89 -30.11
N SER A 16 29.26 -12.57 -30.22
CA SER A 16 30.19 -11.82 -29.35
C SER A 16 29.88 -10.33 -29.30
N MET A 17 28.60 -9.98 -29.18
CA MET A 17 28.23 -8.66 -28.64
C MET A 17 26.85 -8.73 -27.99
N LEU A 18 26.67 -9.69 -27.06
CA LEU A 18 25.69 -9.50 -26.00
C LEU A 18 26.21 -8.36 -25.13
N LEU A 19 25.88 -7.13 -25.54
CA LEU A 19 25.81 -5.99 -24.66
C LEU A 19 24.72 -6.32 -23.65
N SER A 20 25.10 -7.03 -22.59
CA SER A 20 24.31 -7.17 -21.38
C SER A 20 24.14 -5.76 -20.83
N ILE A 21 23.11 -5.07 -21.31
CA ILE A 21 22.48 -3.96 -20.61
C ILE A 21 21.99 -4.61 -19.32
N ILE A 22 22.83 -4.54 -18.29
CA ILE A 22 22.37 -4.63 -16.93
C ILE A 22 21.37 -3.49 -16.84
N PHE A 23 20.08 -3.80 -16.99
CA PHE A 23 19.01 -2.97 -16.46
C PHE A 23 19.28 -2.95 -14.95
N VAL A 24 20.17 -2.05 -14.52
CA VAL A 24 20.16 -1.55 -13.16
C VAL A 24 18.82 -0.86 -13.09
N SER A 25 17.78 -1.59 -12.67
CA SER A 25 16.52 -0.99 -12.31
C SER A 25 16.89 -0.02 -11.22
N LEU A 26 16.90 1.28 -11.54
CA LEU A 26 16.86 2.33 -10.54
C LEU A 26 15.56 2.08 -9.80
N ALA A 27 15.65 1.36 -8.68
CA ALA A 27 14.56 1.20 -7.75
C ALA A 27 14.28 2.60 -7.23
N HIS A 28 13.33 3.30 -7.87
CA HIS A 28 12.81 4.54 -7.34
C HIS A 28 12.30 4.22 -5.93
N ALA A 29 12.77 4.99 -4.95
CA ALA A 29 12.25 4.88 -3.59
C ALA A 29 10.78 5.30 -3.64
N VAL A 30 9.89 4.32 -3.49
CA VAL A 30 8.45 4.54 -3.37
C VAL A 30 8.18 5.22 -2.05
N ASP A 31 7.41 6.30 -2.09
CA ASP A 31 7.00 7.06 -0.92
C ASP A 31 5.46 7.23 -0.88
N LEU A 32 4.95 8.00 0.09
CA LEU A 32 3.51 8.21 0.23
C LEU A 32 2.87 8.91 -0.99
N SER A 33 3.63 9.65 -1.81
CA SER A 33 3.08 10.28 -3.02
C SER A 33 2.61 9.26 -4.07
N ASN A 34 3.11 8.02 -3.99
CA ASN A 34 2.68 6.91 -4.82
C ASN A 34 1.43 6.19 -4.28
N TYR A 35 0.91 6.53 -3.09
CA TYR A 35 -0.27 5.89 -2.55
C TYR A 35 -1.50 6.08 -3.47
N PRO A 36 -2.29 5.02 -3.73
CA PRO A 36 -2.27 3.69 -3.11
C PRO A 36 -1.54 2.61 -3.91
N GLU A 37 -0.75 2.98 -4.93
CA GLU A 37 -0.13 2.05 -5.89
C GLU A 37 0.58 0.84 -5.24
N PRO A 38 1.35 0.97 -4.15
CA PRO A 38 2.05 -0.19 -3.56
C PRO A 38 1.12 -1.29 -3.01
N PHE A 39 -0.14 -0.95 -2.75
CA PHE A 39 -1.17 -1.82 -2.19
C PHE A 39 -2.18 -2.29 -3.23
N VAL A 40 -1.98 -1.92 -4.50
CA VAL A 40 -2.91 -2.19 -5.60
C VAL A 40 -2.11 -2.72 -6.80
N ALA A 41 -2.28 -4.00 -7.10
CA ALA A 41 -1.63 -4.65 -8.24
C ALA A 41 -2.67 -5.14 -9.26
N ASN A 42 -2.50 -4.82 -10.53
CA ASN A 42 -3.38 -5.29 -11.62
C ASN A 42 -4.88 -5.03 -11.40
N SER A 43 -5.26 -3.85 -10.91
CA SER A 43 -6.66 -3.55 -10.54
C SER A 43 -7.21 -4.49 -9.45
N ILE A 44 -6.35 -5.06 -8.59
CA ILE A 44 -6.72 -5.86 -7.43
C ILE A 44 -6.03 -5.28 -6.19
N PHE A 45 -6.75 -5.19 -5.09
CA PHE A 45 -6.15 -4.84 -3.81
C PHE A 45 -5.21 -5.98 -3.37
N ASP A 46 -3.91 -5.72 -3.32
CA ASP A 46 -2.85 -6.67 -2.97
C ASP A 46 -2.18 -6.24 -1.66
N ALA A 47 -2.96 -6.24 -0.59
CA ALA A 47 -2.47 -6.01 0.75
C ALA A 47 -3.36 -6.71 1.79
N SER A 48 -2.80 -6.92 2.98
CA SER A 48 -3.59 -7.28 4.16
C SER A 48 -3.93 -6.00 4.93
N LEU A 49 -5.21 -5.84 5.25
CA LEU A 49 -5.68 -4.82 6.20
C LEU A 49 -5.53 -5.37 7.60
N VAL A 50 -4.65 -4.78 8.41
CA VAL A 50 -4.23 -5.35 9.69
C VAL A 50 -4.82 -4.57 10.84
N VAL A 51 -5.58 -5.26 11.68
CA VAL A 51 -6.01 -4.77 12.99
C VAL A 51 -5.31 -5.56 14.09
N GLY A 52 -5.02 -4.90 15.21
CA GLY A 52 -4.51 -5.55 16.40
C GLY A 52 -5.48 -6.58 16.98
N ASP A 53 -4.95 -7.62 17.63
CA ASP A 53 -5.79 -8.62 18.33
C ASP A 53 -6.58 -8.01 19.50
N ASN A 54 -6.01 -6.98 20.13
CA ASN A 54 -6.65 -6.17 21.17
C ASN A 54 -6.96 -4.75 20.65
N ALA A 55 -7.18 -4.62 19.34
CA ALA A 55 -7.50 -3.35 18.71
C ALA A 55 -8.76 -2.74 19.34
N LYS A 56 -8.77 -1.41 19.45
CA LYS A 56 -9.96 -0.70 19.84
C LYS A 56 -10.95 -0.67 18.68
N ALA A 57 -12.23 -0.44 18.95
CA ALA A 57 -13.24 -0.32 17.91
C ALA A 57 -12.89 0.78 16.89
N SER A 58 -12.24 1.85 17.35
CA SER A 58 -11.70 2.93 16.52
C SER A 58 -10.73 2.44 15.44
N ASP A 59 -9.84 1.49 15.74
CA ASP A 59 -8.90 0.92 14.77
C ASP A 59 -9.64 0.13 13.68
N VAL A 60 -10.64 -0.66 14.06
CA VAL A 60 -11.45 -1.47 13.13
C VAL A 60 -12.26 -0.57 12.19
N ILE A 61 -12.86 0.49 12.71
CA ILE A 61 -13.55 1.48 11.88
C ILE A 61 -12.54 2.19 10.98
N GLY A 62 -11.35 2.55 11.49
CA GLY A 62 -10.29 3.17 10.69
C GLY A 62 -9.86 2.31 9.51
N VAL A 63 -9.66 1.00 9.72
CA VAL A 63 -9.41 0.05 8.61
C VAL A 63 -10.57 0.05 7.61
N THR A 64 -11.80 0.04 8.11
CA THR A 64 -12.99 -0.01 7.26
C THR A 64 -13.10 1.24 6.39
N ASP A 65 -12.88 2.43 6.96
CA ASP A 65 -12.89 3.70 6.23
C ASP A 65 -11.84 3.71 5.10
N ILE A 66 -10.62 3.24 5.39
CA ILE A 66 -9.55 3.13 4.40
C ILE A 66 -9.94 2.13 3.29
N ALA A 67 -10.43 0.95 3.67
CA ALA A 67 -10.84 -0.08 2.72
C ALA A 67 -11.96 0.40 1.79
N MET A 68 -12.98 1.06 2.35
CA MET A 68 -14.10 1.62 1.59
C MET A 68 -13.65 2.75 0.67
N SER A 69 -12.79 3.65 1.14
CA SER A 69 -12.22 4.71 0.31
C SER A 69 -11.44 4.13 -0.87
N LEU A 70 -10.55 3.17 -0.62
CA LEU A 70 -9.79 2.51 -1.68
C LEU A 70 -10.72 1.84 -2.70
N GLN A 71 -11.73 1.12 -2.26
CA GLN A 71 -12.73 0.52 -3.17
C GLN A 71 -13.45 1.57 -4.03
N PHE A 72 -13.81 2.72 -3.44
CA PHE A 72 -14.48 3.81 -4.16
C PHE A 72 -13.55 4.48 -5.17
N ASP A 73 -12.32 4.76 -4.77
CA ASP A 73 -11.33 5.46 -5.59
C ASP A 73 -10.82 4.65 -6.77
N MET A 74 -10.85 3.33 -6.65
CA MET A 74 -10.40 2.41 -7.69
C MET A 74 -11.51 2.00 -8.67
N GLN A 75 -12.65 2.70 -8.68
CA GLN A 75 -13.63 2.57 -9.75
C GLN A 75 -13.05 3.12 -11.06
N LYS A 76 -12.49 2.25 -11.90
CA LYS A 76 -12.09 2.65 -13.26
C LYS A 76 -13.32 3.01 -14.07
N LYS A 77 -13.40 4.27 -14.53
CA LYS A 77 -14.31 4.67 -15.59
C LYS A 77 -13.92 3.97 -16.89
N ARG A 78 -14.96 3.55 -17.61
CA ARG A 78 -14.97 2.48 -18.61
C ARG A 78 -14.11 2.74 -19.85
N THR A 79 -13.55 1.67 -20.38
CA THR A 79 -13.24 1.56 -21.82
C THR A 79 -14.54 1.19 -22.53
N ILE A 80 -14.99 1.99 -23.51
CA ILE A 80 -16.09 1.60 -24.39
C ILE A 80 -15.58 0.47 -25.28
N VAL A 81 -16.04 -0.76 -25.04
CA VAL A 81 -15.71 -1.87 -25.91
C VAL A 81 -16.73 -1.87 -27.05
N ARG A 82 -16.31 -1.48 -28.26
CA ARG A 82 -17.12 -1.63 -29.47
C ARG A 82 -17.09 -3.10 -29.89
N GLN A 83 -18.13 -3.86 -29.54
CA GLN A 83 -18.42 -5.15 -30.15
C GLN A 83 -19.76 -5.05 -30.88
N GLY A 84 -19.71 -4.99 -32.23
CA GLY A 84 -20.90 -4.86 -33.08
C GLY A 84 -21.50 -3.44 -33.09
N CYS A 85 -22.83 -3.35 -33.22
CA CYS A 85 -23.58 -2.09 -33.33
C CYS A 85 -23.98 -1.48 -31.96
N GLY A 86 -23.46 -2.01 -30.85
CA GLY A 86 -23.80 -1.56 -29.49
C GLY A 86 -22.58 -1.08 -28.73
N GLU A 87 -22.77 -0.05 -27.92
CA GLU A 87 -21.81 0.36 -26.89
C GLU A 87 -22.20 -0.34 -25.59
N TYR A 88 -21.37 -1.28 -25.15
CA TYR A 88 -21.45 -1.80 -23.79
C TYR A 88 -20.32 -1.21 -23.02
N GLU A 89 -20.70 -0.55 -21.96
CA GLU A 89 -19.71 -0.02 -21.07
C GLU A 89 -19.41 -1.18 -20.04
N VAL A 90 -18.14 -1.39 -19.62
CA VAL A 90 -17.73 -2.41 -18.62
C VAL A 90 -16.93 -1.74 -17.50
N ASN A 91 -17.43 -1.82 -16.26
CA ASN A 91 -16.71 -1.31 -15.08
C ASN A 91 -15.82 -2.43 -14.54
N GLU A 92 -14.51 -2.26 -14.59
CA GLU A 92 -13.59 -3.11 -13.83
C GLU A 92 -13.51 -2.55 -12.41
N LEU A 93 -14.18 -3.23 -11.49
CA LEU A 93 -14.22 -2.87 -10.07
C LEU A 93 -13.04 -3.51 -9.36
N VAL A 94 -12.15 -2.70 -8.79
CA VAL A 94 -11.17 -3.22 -7.84
C VAL A 94 -11.89 -3.57 -6.54
N ARG A 95 -11.86 -4.85 -6.19
CA ARG A 95 -12.50 -5.37 -4.99
C ARG A 95 -11.44 -5.60 -3.92
N VAL A 96 -11.67 -5.05 -2.73
CA VAL A 96 -11.00 -5.59 -1.52
C VAL A 96 -11.66 -6.93 -1.25
N GLY A 97 -10.89 -8.01 -1.41
CA GLY A 97 -11.39 -9.37 -1.28
C GLY A 97 -11.86 -9.69 0.14
N VAL A 98 -12.81 -10.63 0.25
CA VAL A 98 -13.16 -11.23 1.54
C VAL A 98 -11.90 -11.87 2.12
N GLY A 99 -11.62 -11.59 3.40
CA GLY A 99 -10.41 -12.07 4.08
C GLY A 99 -9.16 -11.20 3.89
N ALA A 100 -9.27 -10.05 3.20
CA ALA A 100 -8.19 -9.06 3.18
C ALA A 100 -7.90 -8.50 4.57
N ALA A 101 -8.93 -8.37 5.42
CA ALA A 101 -8.76 -8.02 6.82
C ALA A 101 -8.22 -9.21 7.63
N LYS A 102 -7.12 -8.98 8.35
CA LYS A 102 -6.44 -9.99 9.18
C LYS A 102 -6.12 -9.41 10.56
N LEU A 103 -6.19 -10.28 11.58
CA LEU A 103 -5.62 -9.97 12.89
C LEU A 103 -4.09 -9.98 12.81
N ALA A 104 -3.46 -9.08 13.56
CA ALA A 104 -2.01 -8.95 13.62
C ALA A 104 -1.31 -10.29 13.96
N SER A 105 -1.85 -11.08 14.90
CA SER A 105 -1.31 -12.39 15.26
C SER A 105 -1.24 -13.40 14.10
N LYS A 106 -2.08 -13.26 13.07
CA LYS A 106 -2.08 -14.16 11.90
C LYS A 106 -0.96 -13.84 10.91
N LEU A 107 -0.27 -12.74 11.10
CA LEU A 107 0.82 -12.28 10.25
C LEU A 107 2.21 -12.51 10.85
N LYS A 108 2.29 -13.27 11.96
CA LYS A 108 3.57 -13.63 12.57
C LYS A 108 4.50 -14.31 11.57
N GLY A 109 5.68 -13.74 11.36
CA GLY A 109 6.68 -14.21 10.38
C GLY A 109 6.41 -13.77 8.94
N LYS A 110 5.38 -12.95 8.70
CA LYS A 110 4.98 -12.43 7.39
C LYS A 110 4.98 -10.90 7.32
N GLU A 111 5.42 -10.23 8.39
CA GLU A 111 5.35 -8.78 8.58
C GLU A 111 6.12 -8.01 7.48
N ARG A 112 7.10 -8.65 6.84
CA ARG A 112 7.91 -8.07 5.74
C ARG A 112 7.72 -8.76 4.39
N SER A 113 6.86 -9.77 4.31
CA SER A 113 6.68 -10.58 3.09
C SER A 113 5.37 -10.30 2.35
N GLU A 114 4.45 -9.58 2.98
CA GLU A 114 3.18 -9.15 2.39
C GLU A 114 3.11 -7.61 2.41
N ASN A 115 2.31 -7.02 1.54
CA ASN A 115 1.97 -5.60 1.68
C ASN A 115 0.93 -5.45 2.78
N LEU A 116 1.12 -4.50 3.69
CA LEU A 116 0.29 -4.36 4.88
C LEU A 116 -0.22 -2.92 5.03
N ILE A 117 -1.49 -2.74 5.34
CA ILE A 117 -2.01 -1.47 5.87
C ILE A 117 -2.43 -1.74 7.30
N ILE A 118 -1.72 -1.15 8.25
CA ILE A 118 -1.77 -1.48 9.66
C ILE A 118 -2.40 -0.30 10.39
N VAL A 119 -3.55 -0.53 11.02
CA VAL A 119 -4.20 0.49 11.85
C VAL A 119 -4.06 0.11 13.31
N GLY A 120 -3.73 1.11 14.12
CA GLY A 120 -3.50 0.98 15.55
C GLY A 120 -2.01 0.91 15.91
N GLY A 121 -1.69 1.42 17.10
CA GLY A 121 -0.31 1.47 17.61
C GLY A 121 0.24 0.12 18.08
N ALA A 122 1.55 0.11 18.35
CA ALA A 122 2.30 -1.07 18.77
C ALA A 122 1.75 -1.76 20.04
N CYS A 123 1.06 -1.01 20.91
CA CYS A 123 0.50 -1.56 22.14
C CYS A 123 -0.61 -2.60 21.91
N ALA A 124 -1.40 -2.44 20.85
CA ALA A 124 -2.51 -3.32 20.51
C ALA A 124 -2.25 -4.17 19.27
N ASN A 125 -1.26 -3.79 18.45
CA ASN A 125 -0.98 -4.39 17.16
C ASN A 125 0.46 -4.95 17.11
N SER A 126 0.57 -6.29 17.11
CA SER A 126 1.87 -6.98 17.14
C SER A 126 2.72 -6.79 15.87
N VAL A 127 2.09 -6.51 14.72
CA VAL A 127 2.80 -6.15 13.48
C VAL A 127 3.40 -4.75 13.62
N ALA A 128 2.63 -3.78 14.13
CA ALA A 128 3.16 -2.44 14.40
C ALA A 128 4.33 -2.50 15.40
N ALA A 129 4.21 -3.29 16.46
CA ALA A 129 5.30 -3.52 17.41
C ALA A 129 6.55 -4.11 16.74
N PHE A 130 6.40 -5.14 15.91
CA PHE A 130 7.50 -5.74 15.16
C PHE A 130 8.22 -4.72 14.27
N LEU A 131 7.47 -3.86 13.55
CA LEU A 131 8.04 -2.86 12.66
C LEU A 131 8.86 -1.80 13.40
N TYR A 132 8.52 -1.51 14.66
CA TYR A 132 9.30 -0.65 15.55
C TYR A 132 10.37 -1.39 16.37
N GLY A 133 10.53 -2.71 16.19
CA GLY A 133 11.53 -3.50 16.89
C GLY A 133 11.15 -3.88 18.32
N TYR A 134 9.86 -4.03 18.61
CA TYR A 134 9.32 -4.37 19.92
C TYR A 134 9.82 -3.42 21.03
N PRO A 135 9.57 -2.10 20.90
CA PRO A 135 9.99 -1.16 21.93
C PRO A 135 9.32 -1.51 23.27
N GLU A 136 10.07 -1.38 24.37
CA GLU A 136 9.51 -1.57 25.72
C GLU A 136 8.37 -0.56 25.98
N ASP A 137 8.59 0.69 25.56
CA ASP A 137 7.54 1.72 25.52
C ASP A 137 6.89 1.77 24.13
N CYS A 138 5.73 1.12 24.02
CA CYS A 138 4.93 1.10 22.78
C CYS A 138 4.25 2.45 22.46
N THR A 139 4.34 3.44 23.36
CA THR A 139 3.83 4.81 23.17
C THR A 139 4.93 5.79 22.80
N GLN A 140 6.20 5.35 22.76
CA GLN A 140 7.34 6.20 22.51
C GLN A 140 7.20 6.97 21.19
N GLY A 141 7.34 8.29 21.27
CA GLY A 141 7.24 9.19 20.13
C GLY A 141 5.83 9.49 19.67
N TYR A 142 4.79 9.08 20.41
CA TYR A 142 3.43 9.58 20.24
C TYR A 142 3.15 10.71 21.25
N GLU A 143 2.31 11.65 20.83
CA GLU A 143 1.85 12.75 21.67
C GLU A 143 0.33 12.84 21.52
N TYR A 144 -0.37 13.26 22.58
CA TYR A 144 -1.81 13.48 22.54
C TYR A 144 -2.18 14.54 21.49
N GLY A 145 -3.26 14.29 20.75
CA GLY A 145 -3.70 15.19 19.69
C GLY A 145 -2.86 15.08 18.41
N LYS A 146 -1.98 14.06 18.34
CA LYS A 146 -1.15 13.76 17.18
C LYS A 146 -1.25 12.29 16.82
N ALA A 147 -1.13 12.02 15.53
CA ALA A 147 -1.04 10.67 14.99
C ALA A 147 0.04 10.60 13.91
N LYS A 148 0.47 9.38 13.61
CA LYS A 148 1.52 9.09 12.63
C LYS A 148 0.97 8.25 11.50
N ILE A 149 1.35 8.62 10.29
CA ILE A 149 1.22 7.81 9.09
C ILE A 149 2.62 7.53 8.61
N LYS A 150 3.03 6.27 8.58
CA LYS A 150 4.41 5.89 8.25
C LYS A 150 4.44 4.76 7.23
N LEU A 151 5.14 4.98 6.12
CA LEU A 151 5.43 3.98 5.13
C LEU A 151 6.78 3.32 5.43
N PHE A 152 6.76 2.01 5.60
CA PHE A 152 7.95 1.17 5.71
C PHE A 152 8.20 0.49 4.37
N ASP A 153 9.41 0.68 3.84
CA ASP A 153 9.91 -0.03 2.67
C ASP A 153 10.84 -1.17 3.14
N HIS A 154 10.44 -2.41 2.88
CA HIS A 154 11.18 -3.61 3.29
C HIS A 154 12.34 -3.97 2.34
N LYS A 155 12.59 -3.16 1.30
CA LYS A 155 13.68 -3.35 0.32
C LYS A 155 13.61 -4.66 -0.46
N ASN A 156 12.42 -5.26 -0.53
CA ASN A 156 12.11 -6.48 -1.27
C ASN A 156 10.85 -6.33 -2.15
N GLY A 157 10.43 -5.08 -2.40
CA GLY A 157 9.20 -4.76 -3.13
C GLY A 157 7.92 -4.92 -2.30
N LYS A 158 8.02 -5.11 -0.97
CA LYS A 158 6.89 -5.11 -0.05
C LYS A 158 6.92 -3.89 0.86
N TYR A 159 5.72 -3.39 1.15
CA TYR A 159 5.52 -2.15 1.90
C TYR A 159 4.53 -2.35 3.04
N ALA A 160 4.76 -1.65 4.14
CA ALA A 160 3.81 -1.56 5.24
C ALA A 160 3.45 -0.11 5.51
N LEU A 161 2.16 0.25 5.45
CA LEU A 161 1.64 1.54 5.85
C LEU A 161 1.10 1.43 7.27
N LEU A 162 1.75 2.07 8.23
CA LEU A 162 1.24 2.23 9.58
C LEU A 162 0.38 3.50 9.67
N VAL A 163 -0.75 3.38 10.35
CA VAL A 163 -1.71 4.45 10.66
C VAL A 163 -2.07 4.35 12.14
N ALA A 164 -1.51 5.21 12.98
CA ALA A 164 -1.64 5.06 14.43
C ALA A 164 -1.63 6.40 15.16
N GLY A 165 -2.47 6.52 16.20
CA GLY A 165 -2.45 7.58 17.19
C GLY A 165 -2.36 7.03 18.61
N LEU A 166 -2.24 7.92 19.60
CA LEU A 166 -2.21 7.51 21.02
C LEU A 166 -3.62 7.21 21.54
N THR A 167 -4.60 8.03 21.14
CA THR A 167 -6.02 7.83 21.48
C THR A 167 -6.83 7.27 20.30
N ASP A 168 -8.09 6.95 20.60
CA ASP A 168 -9.09 6.53 19.63
C ASP A 168 -9.33 7.62 18.58
N GLU A 169 -9.46 8.87 19.03
CA GLU A 169 -9.64 10.05 18.18
C GLU A 169 -8.42 10.27 17.28
N ASP A 170 -7.21 10.17 17.84
CA ASP A 170 -5.97 10.34 17.09
C ASP A 170 -5.85 9.30 15.97
N THR A 171 -6.15 8.03 16.28
CA THR A 171 -6.09 6.95 15.28
C THR A 171 -7.17 7.10 14.21
N ARG A 172 -8.39 7.53 14.59
CA ARG A 172 -9.46 7.83 13.63
C ARG A 172 -9.09 8.99 12.71
N ALA A 173 -8.50 10.05 13.24
CA ALA A 173 -8.05 11.19 12.42
C ALA A 173 -6.99 10.76 11.40
N ALA A 174 -6.01 9.94 11.79
CA ALA A 174 -5.02 9.41 10.85
C ALA A 174 -5.65 8.50 9.79
N ALA A 175 -6.57 7.63 10.17
CA ALA A 175 -7.30 6.78 9.22
C ALA A 175 -8.13 7.62 8.23
N GLN A 176 -8.78 8.69 8.69
CA GLN A 176 -9.50 9.62 7.83
C GLN A 176 -8.57 10.37 6.86
N VAL A 177 -7.36 10.76 7.29
CA VAL A 177 -6.37 11.36 6.39
C VAL A 177 -5.96 10.38 5.29
N VAL A 178 -5.69 9.12 5.61
CA VAL A 178 -5.35 8.09 4.62
C VAL A 178 -6.54 7.77 3.71
N ALA A 179 -7.74 7.66 4.26
CA ALA A 179 -8.97 7.45 3.48
C ALA A 179 -9.24 8.64 2.54
N ASN A 180 -8.92 9.86 2.94
CA ASN A 180 -9.11 11.06 2.11
C ASN A 180 -7.80 11.59 1.53
N TYR A 181 -6.82 10.72 1.26
CA TYR A 181 -5.45 11.11 0.87
C TYR A 181 -5.39 12.10 -0.30
N LYS A 182 -6.35 12.03 -1.22
CA LYS A 182 -6.49 12.96 -2.36
C LYS A 182 -6.65 14.42 -1.93
N GLU A 183 -7.34 14.67 -0.81
CA GLU A 183 -7.47 16.02 -0.23
C GLU A 183 -6.18 16.53 0.41
N TYR A 184 -5.25 15.61 0.72
CA TYR A 184 -3.97 15.90 1.34
C TYR A 184 -2.79 15.69 0.40
N LYS A 185 -3.02 15.61 -0.93
CA LYS A 185 -2.01 15.23 -1.92
C LYS A 185 -0.71 16.01 -1.80
N ASP A 186 -0.79 17.30 -1.48
CA ASP A 186 0.38 18.16 -1.29
C ASP A 186 1.15 17.84 -0.01
N ALA A 187 0.52 17.29 1.02
CA ALA A 187 1.20 16.87 2.25
C ALA A 187 1.61 15.39 2.21
N PHE A 188 0.91 14.57 1.43
CA PHE A 188 1.04 13.11 1.38
C PHE A 188 2.26 12.67 0.55
N VAL A 189 3.46 13.04 1.00
CA VAL A 189 4.76 12.84 0.31
C VAL A 189 5.83 12.47 1.35
N GLY A 190 6.81 11.67 0.96
CA GLY A 190 7.83 11.14 1.86
C GLY A 190 7.37 9.87 2.59
N ASN A 191 8.09 9.47 3.63
CA ASN A 191 7.85 8.20 4.31
C ASN A 191 7.10 8.34 5.65
N GLU A 192 6.99 9.55 6.19
CA GLU A 192 6.38 9.77 7.49
C GLU A 192 5.65 11.11 7.55
N LEU A 193 4.40 11.07 8.01
CA LEU A 193 3.54 12.23 8.22
C LEU A 193 3.09 12.27 9.67
N VAL A 194 2.96 13.48 10.19
CA VAL A 194 2.29 13.77 11.46
C VAL A 194 0.95 14.42 11.17
N VAL A 195 -0.09 13.80 11.67
CA VAL A 195 -1.44 14.35 11.71
C VAL A 195 -1.60 15.07 13.04
N THR A 196 -2.05 16.32 13.00
CA THR A 196 -2.33 17.14 14.19
C THR A 196 -3.76 17.67 14.14
N ASP A 197 -4.21 18.30 15.22
CA ASP A 197 -5.58 18.81 15.35
C ASP A 197 -6.62 17.69 15.13
N THR A 198 -6.38 16.52 15.71
CA THR A 198 -7.12 15.27 15.50
C THR A 198 -8.58 15.30 15.97
N SER A 199 -8.96 16.32 16.75
CA SER A 199 -10.35 16.57 17.16
C SER A 199 -11.16 17.33 16.11
N LEU A 200 -10.54 17.87 15.07
CA LEU A 200 -11.22 18.60 14.00
C LEU A 200 -11.74 17.66 12.91
N SER A 201 -12.79 18.08 12.21
CA SER A 201 -13.34 17.35 11.05
C SER A 201 -12.36 17.27 9.88
N LYS A 202 -11.39 18.19 9.81
CA LYS A 202 -10.28 18.18 8.85
C LYS A 202 -8.96 18.39 9.59
N PRO A 203 -8.28 17.30 10.00
CA PRO A 203 -6.98 17.36 10.65
C PRO A 203 -5.92 18.02 9.76
N LYS A 204 -4.88 18.58 10.38
CA LYS A 204 -3.71 19.10 9.64
C LYS A 204 -2.68 17.99 9.44
N VAL A 205 -1.99 18.03 8.31
CA VAL A 205 -0.95 17.04 7.96
C VAL A 205 0.36 17.76 7.68
N THR A 206 1.41 17.32 8.36
CA THR A 206 2.77 17.83 8.19
C THR A 206 3.74 16.69 7.91
N ARG A 207 4.75 16.96 7.09
CA ARG A 207 5.79 15.97 6.76
C ARG A 207 6.86 15.97 7.83
N LEU A 208 7.28 14.80 8.29
CA LEU A 208 8.53 14.66 9.04
C LEU A 208 9.67 14.58 8.02
N ARG A 209 10.60 15.53 8.09
CA ARG A 209 11.82 15.55 7.26
C ARG A 209 12.80 14.48 7.72
#